data_AF-W9KI28-F1
#
_entry.id   AF-W9KI28-F1
#
_cell.length_a   1.000
_cell.length_b   1.000
_cell.length_c   1.000
_cell.angle_alpha   90.00
_cell.angle_beta   90.00
_cell.angle_gamma   90.00
#
_symmetry.space_group_name_H-M   'P 1'
#
loop_
_entity.id
_entity.type
_entity.pdbx_description
1 polymer ?
#
loop_
_entity_poly.entity_id
_entity_poly.type
_entity_poly.pdbx_seq_one_letter_code
_entity_poly.pdbx_strand_id
1 'polypeptide(L)'
;MSAALFRSRAAVSGTRIASSARPAIPRSQLVQRRNASSSSSAGDGAALKLALYGTVGAVALYGSYLYATDTRAFFHRWVVPPFIRWAFPDAEDAHHAGTTAMKVTYEFNLHPRERDTTLDSPELAVNVFGTEVSNPIGISAGLDKDAEIPDVLFELGAGIVEVGGCTPLPQEGNPKPRVFRVRSLDGMVNRYGLNSRGADDMAIRLRDRLRRFARSLGVTEKDVLNGEANVPPGSLRKGRLLAVQIAKNKETDERDEKAIADDYVYCVRRLARYADILVVNVSSPNTPGLRDLQATEPLTRLLSAVVDEAAKTDRKQRPKVMVKVSPDEDEDTQMEGIVEAVHRSGVDGVIVGNTTKRRDGVVPEGIKLTAQEQKNLMETGGYSGPAMYSRTLDLVRRYRKLLDSRSFAATAGSPQKVIFATGGITNGEQARNILNAGASVAMIYTAMTYGGAGTVTRIKRELKDGGKN
;
A
#
# COMPACT_ATOMS: atom_id res chain seq x y z
N MET A 1 -40.89 -30.98 39.95
CA MET A 1 -42.13 -31.55 39.33
C MET A 1 -41.91 -31.60 37.83
N SER A 2 -42.15 -32.64 37.06
CA SER A 2 -42.42 -34.08 37.22
C SER A 2 -42.35 -34.64 35.79
N ALA A 3 -41.52 -35.65 35.50
CA ALA A 3 -41.93 -37.00 35.02
C ALA A 3 -42.33 -37.05 33.50
N ALA A 4 -42.16 -38.11 32.69
CA ALA A 4 -41.61 -39.47 32.74
C ALA A 4 -41.46 -39.93 31.26
N LEU A 5 -40.38 -40.61 30.85
CA LEU A 5 -40.30 -42.08 30.63
C LEU A 5 -41.56 -42.76 30.06
N PHE A 6 -41.43 -43.39 28.89
CA PHE A 6 -42.11 -44.67 28.61
C PHE A 6 -41.28 -45.56 27.68
N ARG A 7 -40.79 -46.67 28.24
CA ARG A 7 -40.40 -47.90 27.54
C ARG A 7 -41.66 -48.73 27.31
N SER A 8 -41.70 -49.49 26.22
CA SER A 8 -42.60 -50.64 26.09
C SER A 8 -41.86 -51.81 25.46
N ARG A 9 -41.67 -52.87 26.25
CA ARG A 9 -41.43 -54.25 25.82
C ARG A 9 -42.78 -54.94 25.84
N ALA A 10 -43.07 -55.74 24.82
CA ALA A 10 -44.03 -56.84 24.95
C ALA A 10 -43.42 -58.10 24.32
N ALA A 11 -43.58 -59.20 25.03
CA ALA A 11 -42.96 -60.49 24.78
C ALA A 11 -44.06 -61.55 24.63
N VAL A 12 -43.79 -62.53 23.75
CA VAL A 12 -44.17 -63.95 23.81
C VAL A 12 -45.65 -64.33 23.65
N SER A 13 -45.94 -65.15 22.63
CA SER A 13 -46.52 -66.48 22.84
C SER A 13 -46.21 -67.39 21.65
N GLY A 14 -45.86 -68.64 21.94
CA GLY A 14 -45.44 -69.63 20.96
C GLY A 14 -46.52 -70.65 20.66
N THR A 15 -46.30 -71.36 19.55
CA THR A 15 -46.91 -72.67 19.26
C THR A 15 -45.88 -73.52 18.53
N ARG A 16 -45.46 -74.62 19.14
CA ARG A 16 -44.88 -75.79 18.46
C ARG A 16 -46.03 -76.52 17.75
N ILE A 17 -45.79 -77.15 16.59
CA ILE A 17 -46.07 -78.58 16.29
C ILE A 17 -45.50 -78.94 14.89
N ALA A 18 -44.93 -80.16 14.86
CA ALA A 18 -44.73 -81.11 13.76
C ALA A 18 -43.61 -80.93 12.71
N SER A 19 -42.88 -82.04 12.60
CA SER A 19 -41.88 -82.41 11.62
C SER A 19 -42.45 -82.57 10.21
N SER A 20 -41.72 -82.07 9.21
CA SER A 20 -41.73 -82.61 7.85
C SER A 20 -40.31 -82.67 7.31
N ALA A 21 -40.02 -83.76 6.61
CA ALA A 21 -38.71 -84.16 6.12
C ALA A 21 -37.99 -83.07 5.31
N ARG A 22 -36.67 -82.98 5.50
CA ARG A 22 -35.76 -82.15 4.71
C ARG A 22 -35.71 -82.67 3.26
N PRO A 23 -35.92 -81.82 2.24
CA PRO A 23 -35.41 -82.12 0.90
C PRO A 23 -33.89 -81.98 0.94
N ALA A 24 -33.19 -82.98 0.39
CA ALA A 24 -31.76 -82.89 0.14
C ALA A 24 -31.50 -81.77 -0.88
N ILE A 25 -30.97 -80.64 -0.41
CA ILE A 25 -30.46 -79.58 -1.28
C ILE A 25 -29.19 -80.13 -1.94
N PRO A 26 -29.08 -80.11 -3.29
CA PRO A 26 -27.86 -80.54 -3.96
C PRO A 26 -26.71 -79.67 -3.47
N ARG A 27 -25.58 -80.30 -3.10
CA ARG A 27 -24.33 -79.62 -2.74
C ARG A 27 -24.09 -78.51 -3.76
N SER A 28 -24.29 -77.27 -3.35
CA SER A 28 -23.83 -76.11 -4.10
C SER A 28 -22.36 -76.36 -4.38
N GLN A 29 -22.00 -76.47 -5.65
CA GLN A 29 -20.61 -76.36 -6.06
C GLN A 29 -20.08 -75.11 -5.37
N LEU A 30 -19.03 -75.27 -4.58
CA LEU A 30 -18.22 -74.16 -4.10
C LEU A 30 -17.81 -73.39 -5.35
N VAL A 31 -18.59 -72.35 -5.69
CA VAL A 31 -18.10 -71.31 -6.58
C VAL A 31 -16.95 -70.72 -5.82
N GLN A 32 -15.74 -71.17 -6.16
CA GLN A 32 -14.52 -70.45 -5.86
C GLN A 32 -14.79 -69.03 -6.34
N ARG A 33 -15.10 -68.12 -5.39
CA ARG A 33 -14.88 -66.71 -5.61
C ARG A 33 -13.39 -66.60 -5.82
N ARG A 34 -12.97 -66.69 -7.08
CA ARG A 34 -11.69 -66.19 -7.53
C ARG A 34 -11.75 -64.70 -7.20
N ASN A 35 -11.26 -64.34 -6.03
CA ASN A 35 -10.76 -63.00 -5.83
C ASN A 35 -9.67 -62.86 -6.89
N ALA A 36 -10.00 -62.21 -8.00
CA ALA A 36 -9.01 -61.73 -8.93
C ALA A 36 -8.23 -60.65 -8.20
N SER A 37 -7.29 -61.05 -7.34
CA SER A 37 -6.18 -60.22 -6.96
C SER A 37 -5.35 -60.08 -8.22
N SER A 38 -5.66 -59.07 -9.03
CA SER A 38 -4.70 -58.54 -9.98
C SER A 38 -3.56 -57.94 -9.15
N SER A 39 -2.61 -58.78 -8.74
CA SER A 39 -1.28 -58.29 -8.44
C SER A 39 -0.69 -57.88 -9.79
N SER A 40 -1.06 -56.70 -10.28
CA SER A 40 -0.21 -56.03 -11.24
C SER A 40 1.10 -55.81 -10.49
N SER A 41 2.12 -56.59 -10.84
CA SER A 41 3.49 -56.11 -10.70
C SER A 41 3.53 -54.85 -11.56
N ALA A 42 3.18 -53.70 -10.98
CA ALA A 42 3.61 -52.42 -11.53
C ALA A 42 5.12 -52.54 -11.51
N GLY A 43 5.70 -52.93 -12.64
CA GLY A 43 7.13 -53.21 -12.72
C GLY A 43 7.87 -51.99 -12.18
N ASP A 44 9.01 -52.19 -11.52
CA ASP A 44 9.74 -51.11 -10.83
C ASP A 44 9.91 -49.85 -11.70
N GLY A 45 9.96 -50.00 -13.03
CA GLY A 45 9.94 -48.90 -14.00
C GLY A 45 8.67 -48.04 -14.09
N ALA A 46 7.47 -48.55 -13.80
CA ALA A 46 6.22 -47.79 -13.79
C ALA A 46 6.10 -46.88 -12.55
N ALA A 47 6.48 -47.41 -11.37
CA ALA A 47 6.60 -46.63 -10.15
C ALA A 47 7.70 -45.56 -10.27
N LEU A 48 8.85 -45.93 -10.84
CA LEU A 48 9.94 -44.99 -11.12
C LEU A 48 9.52 -43.89 -12.12
N LYS A 49 8.79 -44.24 -13.20
CA LYS A 49 8.26 -43.26 -14.15
C LYS A 49 7.24 -42.32 -13.51
N LEU A 50 6.32 -42.84 -12.69
CA LEU A 50 5.35 -42.01 -11.97
C LEU A 50 6.06 -41.06 -10.99
N ALA A 51 7.06 -41.54 -10.25
CA ALA A 51 7.87 -40.72 -9.37
C ALA A 51 8.65 -39.64 -10.14
N LEU A 52 9.23 -40.01 -11.30
CA LEU A 52 9.95 -39.08 -12.17
C LEU A 52 9.01 -38.00 -12.74
N TYR A 53 7.88 -38.39 -13.33
CA TYR A 53 6.90 -37.44 -13.88
C TYR A 53 6.27 -36.58 -12.79
N GLY A 54 5.96 -37.16 -11.63
CA GLY A 54 5.47 -36.41 -10.47
C GLY A 54 6.49 -35.36 -10.00
N THR A 55 7.77 -35.72 -9.94
CA THR A 55 8.85 -34.80 -9.55
C THR A 55 9.04 -33.70 -10.58
N VAL A 56 9.10 -34.04 -11.88
CA VAL A 56 9.20 -33.03 -12.96
C VAL A 56 8.00 -32.09 -12.95
N GLY A 57 6.79 -32.63 -12.77
CA GLY A 57 5.58 -31.83 -12.64
C GLY A 57 5.62 -30.89 -11.43
N ALA A 58 6.04 -31.38 -10.26
CA ALA A 58 6.17 -30.56 -9.05
C ALA A 58 7.22 -29.45 -9.21
N VAL A 59 8.39 -29.76 -9.80
CA VAL A 59 9.43 -28.76 -10.10
C VAL A 59 8.93 -27.72 -11.09
N ALA A 60 8.23 -28.12 -12.15
CA ALA A 60 7.66 -27.21 -13.14
C ALA A 60 6.59 -26.29 -12.53
N LEU A 61 5.69 -26.84 -11.71
CA LEU A 61 4.67 -26.07 -10.99
C LEU A 61 5.30 -25.08 -10.02
N TYR A 62 6.30 -25.51 -9.26
CA TYR A 62 7.00 -24.63 -8.33
C TYR A 62 7.79 -23.53 -9.07
N GLY A 63 8.49 -23.88 -10.16
CA GLY A 63 9.17 -22.92 -11.02
C GLY A 63 8.20 -21.88 -11.63
N SER A 64 7.03 -22.34 -12.08
CA SER A 64 5.97 -21.46 -12.57
C SER A 64 5.40 -20.57 -11.48
N TYR A 65 5.22 -21.09 -10.26
CA TYR A 65 4.83 -20.30 -9.10
C TYR A 65 5.86 -19.21 -8.78
N LEU A 66 7.14 -19.57 -8.74
CA LEU A 66 8.23 -18.62 -8.49
C LEU A 66 8.27 -17.52 -9.55
N TYR A 67 8.23 -17.89 -10.83
CA TYR A 67 8.19 -16.92 -11.93
C TYR A 67 6.94 -16.06 -11.85
N ALA A 68 5.76 -16.67 -11.66
CA ALA A 68 4.50 -15.93 -11.69
C ALA A 68 4.35 -14.95 -10.52
N THR A 69 4.94 -15.26 -9.37
CA THR A 69 4.92 -14.37 -8.20
C THR A 69 6.13 -13.44 -8.14
N ASP A 70 7.11 -13.55 -9.02
CA ASP A 70 8.23 -12.60 -9.09
C ASP A 70 7.77 -11.30 -9.73
N THR A 71 8.00 -10.16 -9.08
CA THR A 71 7.69 -8.82 -9.64
C THR A 71 8.34 -8.54 -11.00
N ARG A 72 9.43 -9.25 -11.33
CA ARG A 72 10.15 -9.13 -12.61
C ARG A 72 9.51 -9.90 -13.77
N ALA A 73 8.48 -10.72 -13.50
CA ALA A 73 7.82 -11.47 -14.56
C ALA A 73 7.24 -10.54 -15.63
N PHE A 74 7.37 -10.94 -16.89
CA PHE A 74 7.01 -10.12 -18.06
C PHE A 74 5.58 -9.58 -17.97
N PHE A 75 4.65 -10.45 -17.56
CA PHE A 75 3.23 -10.15 -17.60
C PHE A 75 2.81 -9.09 -16.57
N HIS A 76 3.52 -8.92 -15.45
CA HIS A 76 3.19 -7.89 -14.45
C HIS A 76 3.29 -6.47 -14.99
N ARG A 77 4.15 -6.24 -15.99
CA ARG A 77 4.32 -4.94 -16.65
C ARG A 77 3.57 -4.86 -17.97
N TRP A 78 3.66 -5.90 -18.80
CA TRP A 78 3.28 -5.80 -20.20
C TRP A 78 1.91 -6.41 -20.52
N VAL A 79 1.34 -7.23 -19.63
CA VAL A 79 0.04 -7.89 -19.85
C VAL A 79 -1.00 -7.37 -18.86
N VAL A 80 -0.70 -7.40 -17.56
CA VAL A 80 -1.65 -7.07 -16.49
C VAL A 80 -2.17 -5.63 -16.59
N PRO A 81 -1.33 -4.57 -16.70
CA PRO A 81 -1.86 -3.21 -16.77
C PRO A 81 -2.71 -2.95 -18.04
N PRO A 82 -2.29 -3.35 -19.26
CA PRO A 82 -3.16 -3.25 -20.44
C PRO A 82 -4.46 -4.04 -20.31
N PHE A 83 -4.41 -5.26 -19.77
CA PHE A 83 -5.58 -6.12 -19.59
C PHE A 83 -6.58 -5.50 -18.62
N ILE A 84 -6.14 -5.04 -17.43
CA ILE A 84 -7.01 -4.37 -16.46
C ILE A 84 -7.65 -3.13 -17.09
N ARG A 85 -6.88 -2.33 -17.84
CA ARG A 85 -7.39 -1.13 -18.51
C ARG A 85 -8.42 -1.42 -19.61
N TRP A 86 -8.35 -2.60 -20.23
CA TRP A 86 -9.30 -3.08 -21.23
C TRP A 86 -10.55 -3.65 -20.56
N ALA A 87 -10.39 -4.49 -19.54
CA ALA A 87 -11.48 -5.10 -18.79
C ALA A 87 -12.28 -4.09 -17.97
N PHE A 88 -11.63 -3.04 -17.47
CA PHE A 88 -12.21 -1.95 -16.69
C PHE A 88 -11.90 -0.60 -17.37
N PRO A 89 -12.79 -0.12 -18.26
CA PRO A 89 -12.61 1.17 -18.93
C PRO A 89 -12.62 2.37 -17.98
N ASP A 90 -13.40 2.33 -16.90
CA ASP A 90 -13.33 3.33 -15.84
C ASP A 90 -12.03 3.16 -15.02
N ALA A 91 -11.35 4.26 -14.73
CA ALA A 91 -10.04 4.21 -14.07
C ALA A 91 -10.14 3.96 -12.55
N GLU A 92 -11.26 4.29 -11.92
CA GLU A 92 -11.51 3.99 -10.51
C GLU A 92 -11.87 2.52 -10.32
N ASP A 93 -12.73 1.97 -11.19
CA ASP A 93 -13.06 0.55 -11.18
C ASP A 93 -11.83 -0.32 -11.46
N ALA A 94 -10.98 0.09 -12.42
CA ALA A 94 -9.69 -0.56 -12.67
C ALA A 94 -8.77 -0.57 -11.44
N HIS A 95 -8.76 0.54 -10.68
CA HIS A 95 -7.99 0.65 -9.45
C HIS A 95 -8.52 -0.31 -8.38
N HIS A 96 -9.83 -0.33 -8.14
CA HIS A 96 -10.46 -1.25 -7.18
C HIS A 96 -10.28 -2.72 -7.55
N ALA A 97 -10.40 -3.05 -8.84
CA ALA A 97 -10.14 -4.41 -9.32
C ALA A 97 -8.69 -4.83 -9.09
N GLY A 98 -7.73 -3.93 -9.37
CA GLY A 98 -6.31 -4.18 -9.13
C GLY A 98 -5.96 -4.37 -7.65
N THR A 99 -6.44 -3.49 -6.77
CA THR A 99 -6.18 -3.60 -5.33
C THR A 99 -6.86 -4.82 -4.71
N THR A 100 -8.08 -5.14 -5.13
CA THR A 100 -8.79 -6.37 -4.71
C THR A 100 -8.04 -7.61 -5.16
N ALA A 101 -7.58 -7.67 -6.42
CA ALA A 101 -6.80 -8.80 -6.91
C ALA A 101 -5.49 -8.99 -6.13
N MET A 102 -4.79 -7.89 -5.84
CA MET A 102 -3.58 -7.92 -5.00
C MET A 102 -3.88 -8.43 -3.58
N LYS A 103 -4.98 -7.98 -2.96
CA LYS A 103 -5.42 -8.42 -1.64
C LYS A 103 -5.74 -9.92 -1.61
N VAL A 104 -6.58 -10.38 -2.54
CA VAL A 104 -7.00 -11.79 -2.62
C VAL A 104 -5.80 -12.69 -2.89
N THR A 105 -4.95 -12.35 -3.86
CA THR A 105 -3.74 -13.13 -4.15
C THR A 105 -2.76 -13.12 -2.98
N TYR A 106 -2.75 -12.07 -2.15
CA TYR A 106 -1.95 -12.03 -0.93
C TYR A 106 -2.40 -13.07 0.09
N GLU A 107 -3.70 -13.16 0.35
CA GLU A 107 -4.30 -14.13 1.26
C GLU A 107 -4.00 -15.59 0.86
N PHE A 108 -3.91 -15.88 -0.44
CA PHE A 108 -3.55 -17.21 -0.95
C PHE A 108 -2.05 -17.41 -1.19
N ASN A 109 -1.19 -16.47 -0.81
CA ASN A 109 0.26 -16.51 -1.06
C ASN A 109 0.63 -16.60 -2.56
N LEU A 110 -0.22 -16.09 -3.44
CA LEU A 110 -0.05 -16.00 -4.91
C LEU A 110 0.25 -14.56 -5.42
N HIS A 111 0.37 -13.58 -4.51
CA HIS A 111 0.63 -12.19 -4.87
C HIS A 111 2.02 -12.00 -5.52
N PRO A 112 2.18 -11.01 -6.41
CA PRO A 112 3.50 -10.57 -6.87
C PRO A 112 4.33 -10.05 -5.70
N ARG A 113 5.60 -10.45 -5.63
CA ARG A 113 6.57 -9.99 -4.62
C ARG A 113 7.98 -9.91 -5.18
N GLU A 114 8.78 -9.03 -4.60
CA GLU A 114 10.18 -8.87 -4.96
C GLU A 114 10.97 -10.10 -4.53
N ARG A 115 11.51 -10.83 -5.51
CA ARG A 115 12.37 -12.01 -5.29
C ARG A 115 13.84 -11.77 -5.61
N ASP A 116 14.20 -10.55 -6.01
CA ASP A 116 15.57 -10.18 -6.35
C ASP A 116 16.37 -9.88 -5.08
N THR A 117 16.99 -10.91 -4.51
CA THR A 117 17.78 -10.80 -3.27
C THR A 117 19.00 -9.90 -3.43
N THR A 118 19.45 -9.63 -4.65
CA THR A 118 20.57 -8.70 -4.88
C THR A 118 20.20 -7.26 -4.53
N LEU A 119 18.92 -6.94 -4.42
CA LEU A 119 18.42 -5.61 -4.05
C LEU A 119 18.35 -5.37 -2.54
N ASP A 120 18.63 -6.38 -1.73
CA ASP A 120 18.91 -6.22 -0.31
C ASP A 120 20.41 -5.91 -0.15
N SER A 121 20.76 -4.65 -0.39
CA SER A 121 22.14 -4.17 -0.45
C SER A 121 22.30 -2.88 0.35
N PRO A 122 23.41 -2.71 1.11
CA PRO A 122 23.73 -1.44 1.76
C PRO A 122 23.79 -0.25 0.79
N GLU A 123 24.09 -0.48 -0.49
CA GLU A 123 24.14 0.55 -1.54
C GLU A 123 22.80 1.27 -1.77
N LEU A 124 21.68 0.60 -1.48
CA LEU A 124 20.35 1.19 -1.58
C LEU A 124 19.86 1.71 -0.22
N ALA A 125 20.48 1.33 0.89
CA ALA A 125 20.00 1.71 2.20
C ALA A 125 20.11 3.23 2.42
N VAL A 126 19.09 3.81 3.05
CA VAL A 126 19.05 5.25 3.40
C VAL A 126 18.60 5.44 4.84
N ASN A 127 19.10 6.49 5.49
CA ASN A 127 18.61 6.87 6.81
C ASN A 127 17.39 7.79 6.69
N VAL A 128 16.28 7.38 7.29
CA VAL A 128 15.05 8.18 7.37
C VAL A 128 14.67 8.31 8.85
N PHE A 129 14.77 9.53 9.39
CA PHE A 129 14.49 9.84 10.79
C PHE A 129 15.27 8.98 11.81
N GLY A 130 16.51 8.61 11.49
CA GLY A 130 17.33 7.73 12.33
C GLY A 130 17.10 6.23 12.08
N THR A 131 16.10 5.85 11.27
CA THR A 131 15.85 4.46 10.88
C THR A 131 16.56 4.14 9.58
N GLU A 132 17.32 3.04 9.54
CA GLU A 132 17.86 2.51 8.29
C GLU A 132 16.73 1.85 7.48
N VAL A 133 16.40 2.42 6.33
CA VAL A 133 15.42 1.89 5.38
C VAL A 133 16.18 1.19 4.25
N SER A 134 15.74 -0.01 3.89
CA SER A 134 16.42 -0.88 2.91
C SER A 134 16.57 -0.29 1.50
N ASN A 135 15.73 0.67 1.12
CA ASN A 135 15.80 1.37 -0.16
C ASN A 135 15.03 2.71 -0.11
N PRO A 136 15.34 3.69 -0.98
CA PRO A 136 14.74 5.01 -0.93
C PRO A 136 13.46 5.13 -1.78
N ILE A 137 12.89 4.01 -2.25
CA ILE A 137 11.70 4.05 -3.11
C ILE A 137 10.46 3.82 -2.28
N GLY A 138 9.53 4.77 -2.31
CA GLY A 138 8.26 4.68 -1.61
C GLY A 138 7.05 4.66 -2.52
N ILE A 139 5.92 4.21 -2.00
CA ILE A 139 4.60 4.28 -2.67
C ILE A 139 3.79 5.39 -2.02
N SER A 140 3.36 6.37 -2.82
CA SER A 140 2.65 7.58 -2.38
C SER A 140 1.20 7.29 -1.98
N ALA A 141 0.65 8.15 -1.12
CA ALA A 141 -0.77 8.09 -0.71
C ALA A 141 -1.73 8.11 -1.90
N GLY A 142 -2.95 7.63 -1.63
CA GLY A 142 -4.06 7.60 -2.57
C GLY A 142 -4.23 6.24 -3.27
N LEU A 143 -3.19 5.41 -3.32
CA LEU A 143 -3.28 4.05 -3.86
C LEU A 143 -3.96 3.11 -2.87
N ASP A 144 -3.60 3.17 -1.59
CA ASP A 144 -4.29 2.44 -0.52
C ASP A 144 -4.88 3.44 0.46
N LYS A 145 -6.10 3.90 0.16
CA LYS A 145 -6.76 4.99 0.91
C LYS A 145 -7.23 4.57 2.30
N ASP A 146 -7.53 3.28 2.47
CA ASP A 146 -8.20 2.74 3.64
C ASP A 146 -7.34 1.70 4.40
N ALA A 147 -6.04 1.63 4.08
CA ALA A 147 -5.05 0.71 4.65
C ALA A 147 -5.40 -0.79 4.49
N GLU A 148 -5.89 -1.17 3.30
CA GLU A 148 -6.30 -2.53 3.00
C GLU A 148 -5.16 -3.45 2.56
N ILE A 149 -4.11 -2.90 1.96
CA ILE A 149 -3.02 -3.67 1.33
C ILE A 149 -1.60 -3.18 1.68
N PRO A 150 -1.30 -2.59 2.85
CA PRO A 150 0.04 -2.05 3.13
C PRO A 150 1.12 -3.14 3.05
N ASP A 151 0.82 -4.35 3.53
CA ASP A 151 1.74 -5.49 3.44
C ASP A 151 2.02 -5.90 1.99
N VAL A 152 0.99 -5.91 1.13
CA VAL A 152 1.16 -6.24 -0.29
C VAL A 152 2.09 -5.22 -0.96
N LEU A 153 1.92 -3.94 -0.63
CA LEU A 153 2.76 -2.87 -1.17
C LEU A 153 4.22 -2.99 -0.69
N PHE A 154 4.45 -3.43 0.55
CA PHE A 154 5.81 -3.77 1.01
C PHE A 154 6.40 -4.99 0.29
N GLU A 155 5.60 -6.03 -0.01
CA GLU A 155 6.05 -7.19 -0.80
C GLU A 155 6.47 -6.81 -2.21
N LEU A 156 5.91 -5.75 -2.80
CA LEU A 156 6.38 -5.22 -4.10
C LEU A 156 7.78 -4.60 -4.05
N GLY A 157 8.37 -4.46 -2.85
CA GLY A 157 9.75 -4.00 -2.66
C GLY A 157 9.90 -2.57 -2.16
N ALA A 158 8.82 -1.85 -1.86
CA ALA A 158 8.85 -0.44 -1.43
C ALA A 158 9.44 -0.26 -0.03
N GLY A 159 10.44 0.61 0.14
CA GLY A 159 11.01 0.95 1.44
C GLY A 159 10.01 1.69 2.34
N ILE A 160 9.17 2.52 1.75
CA ILE A 160 8.13 3.29 2.45
C ILE A 160 6.78 3.07 1.75
N VAL A 161 5.71 2.90 2.52
CA VAL A 161 4.34 2.87 2.01
C VAL A 161 3.55 3.96 2.70
N GLU A 162 2.86 4.82 1.94
CA GLU A 162 1.98 5.85 2.45
C GLU A 162 0.50 5.47 2.17
N VAL A 163 -0.28 5.23 3.22
CA VAL A 163 -1.74 4.99 3.13
C VAL A 163 -2.53 6.28 3.40
N GLY A 164 -3.80 6.35 2.98
CA GLY A 164 -4.65 7.56 3.12
C GLY A 164 -4.81 8.35 1.81
N GLY A 165 -5.29 9.61 1.79
CA GLY A 165 -5.58 10.53 2.89
C GLY A 165 -6.88 10.27 3.64
N CYS A 166 -6.72 9.86 4.89
CA CYS A 166 -7.80 9.52 5.81
C CYS A 166 -8.43 10.78 6.42
N THR A 167 -9.76 10.82 6.45
CA THR A 167 -10.54 11.86 7.13
C THR A 167 -11.05 11.36 8.49
N PRO A 168 -11.45 12.25 9.42
CA PRO A 168 -12.02 11.86 10.71
C PRO A 168 -13.23 10.94 10.53
N LEU A 169 -14.22 11.44 9.80
CA LEU A 169 -15.48 10.76 9.52
C LEU A 169 -15.48 10.19 8.09
N PRO A 170 -16.27 9.14 7.82
CA PRO A 170 -16.44 8.61 6.48
C PRO A 170 -16.98 9.68 5.51
N GLN A 171 -16.49 9.68 4.28
CA GLN A 171 -17.03 10.47 3.19
C GLN A 171 -16.80 9.79 1.84
N GLU A 172 -17.80 9.89 0.95
CA GLU A 172 -17.74 9.28 -0.40
C GLU A 172 -16.75 9.96 -1.33
N GLY A 173 -16.40 11.23 -1.06
CA GLY A 173 -15.64 12.11 -1.96
C GLY A 173 -16.51 12.80 -3.01
N ASN A 174 -15.92 13.27 -4.09
CA ASN A 174 -16.65 13.93 -5.18
C ASN A 174 -17.36 12.91 -6.09
N PRO A 175 -18.43 13.30 -6.83
CA PRO A 175 -19.16 12.41 -7.72
C PRO A 175 -18.30 11.76 -8.80
N LYS A 176 -18.63 10.52 -9.18
CA LYS A 176 -18.00 9.79 -10.30
C LYS A 176 -18.55 10.25 -11.66
N PRO A 177 -17.78 10.14 -12.77
CA PRO A 177 -16.37 9.76 -12.83
C PRO A 177 -15.45 10.88 -12.33
N ARG A 178 -14.35 10.48 -11.69
CA ARG A 178 -13.44 11.39 -10.98
C ARG A 178 -11.96 11.07 -11.13
N VAL A 179 -11.63 10.13 -12.00
CA VAL A 179 -10.25 9.84 -12.40
C VAL A 179 -10.23 9.50 -13.89
N PHE A 180 -9.33 10.15 -14.61
CA PHE A 180 -9.30 10.14 -16.07
C PHE A 180 -7.88 9.85 -16.53
N ARG A 181 -7.73 8.86 -17.41
CA ARG A 181 -6.43 8.48 -17.97
C ARG A 181 -6.13 9.32 -19.21
N VAL A 182 -4.89 9.79 -19.32
CA VAL A 182 -4.32 10.40 -20.52
C VAL A 182 -3.16 9.50 -20.96
N ARG A 183 -3.49 8.43 -21.69
CA ARG A 183 -2.60 7.27 -21.89
C ARG A 183 -1.38 7.62 -22.71
N SER A 184 -1.53 8.47 -23.72
CA SER A 184 -0.45 8.99 -24.56
C SER A 184 0.62 9.76 -23.76
N LEU A 185 0.32 10.14 -22.52
CA LEU A 185 1.25 10.83 -21.60
C LEU A 185 1.68 9.97 -20.41
N ASP A 186 1.19 8.73 -20.31
CA ASP A 186 1.20 7.95 -19.05
C ASP A 186 0.71 8.80 -17.85
N GLY A 187 -0.27 9.67 -18.11
CA GLY A 187 -0.77 10.68 -17.18
C GLY A 187 -2.18 10.36 -16.69
N MET A 188 -2.58 11.00 -15.60
CA MET A 188 -3.92 10.89 -15.02
C MET A 188 -4.35 12.22 -14.43
N VAL A 189 -5.61 12.60 -14.64
CA VAL A 189 -6.28 13.69 -13.92
C VAL A 189 -7.24 13.08 -12.92
N ASN A 190 -7.28 13.58 -11.68
CA ASN A 190 -8.24 13.11 -10.69
C ASN A 190 -8.82 14.24 -9.85
N ARG A 191 -10.07 14.04 -9.43
CA ARG A 191 -10.83 14.91 -8.53
C ARG A 191 -11.51 14.13 -7.42
N TYR A 192 -10.82 13.18 -6.79
CA TYR A 192 -11.42 12.29 -5.79
C TYR A 192 -12.12 13.01 -4.62
N GLY A 193 -11.52 14.10 -4.11
CA GLY A 193 -12.07 14.83 -2.95
C GLY A 193 -12.00 14.03 -1.65
N LEU A 194 -10.87 13.36 -1.38
CA LEU A 194 -10.61 12.62 -0.13
C LEU A 194 -11.70 11.59 0.23
N ASN A 195 -12.09 10.71 -0.70
CA ASN A 195 -12.95 9.59 -0.34
C ASN A 195 -12.23 8.68 0.68
N SER A 196 -12.89 8.42 1.82
CA SER A 196 -12.31 7.69 2.94
C SER A 196 -13.41 7.07 3.78
N ARG A 197 -13.14 5.90 4.38
CA ARG A 197 -14.05 5.27 5.35
C ARG A 197 -13.90 5.80 6.78
N GLY A 198 -13.05 6.80 7.00
CA GLY A 198 -12.86 7.45 8.30
C GLY A 198 -11.73 6.85 9.13
N ALA A 199 -11.27 7.62 10.12
CA ALA A 199 -10.11 7.28 10.95
C ALA A 199 -10.37 6.08 11.88
N ASP A 200 -11.60 5.91 12.37
CA ASP A 200 -11.97 4.76 13.21
C ASP A 200 -11.88 3.43 12.44
N ASP A 201 -12.38 3.40 11.20
CA ASP A 201 -12.36 2.20 10.35
C ASP A 201 -10.92 1.83 9.94
N MET A 202 -10.10 2.82 9.57
CA MET A 202 -8.66 2.60 9.32
C MET A 202 -7.93 2.11 10.59
N ALA A 203 -8.23 2.68 11.76
CA ALA A 203 -7.63 2.26 13.03
C ALA A 203 -7.96 0.80 13.38
N ILE A 204 -9.18 0.32 13.09
CA ILE A 204 -9.57 -1.08 13.26
C ILE A 204 -8.69 -2.00 12.39
N ARG A 205 -8.50 -1.66 11.10
CA ARG A 205 -7.65 -2.46 10.19
C ARG A 205 -6.19 -2.49 10.62
N LEU A 206 -5.63 -1.33 10.93
CA LEU A 206 -4.23 -1.23 11.36
C LEU A 206 -4.00 -1.95 12.69
N ARG A 207 -4.96 -1.91 13.61
CA ARG A 207 -4.91 -2.69 14.84
C ARG A 207 -4.99 -4.19 14.61
N ASP A 208 -5.87 -4.65 13.71
CA ASP A 208 -5.95 -6.07 13.36
C ASP A 208 -4.63 -6.59 12.75
N ARG A 209 -4.01 -5.78 11.89
CA ARG A 209 -2.68 -6.03 11.35
C ARG A 209 -1.62 -6.16 12.46
N LEU A 210 -1.57 -5.20 13.39
CA LEU A 210 -0.68 -5.25 14.56
C LEU A 210 -0.92 -6.51 15.42
N ARG A 211 -2.18 -6.84 15.68
CA ARG A 211 -2.58 -8.01 16.49
C ARG A 211 -2.11 -9.32 15.88
N ARG A 212 -2.28 -9.50 14.57
CA ARG A 212 -1.80 -10.69 13.87
C ARG A 212 -0.28 -10.81 13.96
N PHE A 213 0.45 -9.72 13.76
CA PHE A 213 1.90 -9.69 13.89
C PHE A 213 2.35 -10.03 15.33
N ALA A 214 1.79 -9.37 16.34
CA ALA A 214 2.13 -9.62 17.74
C ALA A 214 1.87 -11.09 18.14
N ARG A 215 0.73 -11.66 17.72
CA ARG A 215 0.41 -13.08 17.93
C ARG A 215 1.41 -14.02 17.26
N SER A 216 1.88 -13.70 16.05
CA SER A 216 2.86 -14.51 15.33
C SER A 216 4.22 -14.60 16.05
N LEU A 217 4.52 -13.61 16.91
CA LEU A 217 5.74 -13.55 17.73
C LEU A 217 5.52 -13.98 19.18
N GLY A 218 4.28 -14.25 19.61
CA GLY A 218 3.96 -14.56 21.01
C GLY A 218 4.13 -13.39 21.98
N VAL A 219 4.04 -12.14 21.51
CA VAL A 219 4.17 -10.91 22.32
C VAL A 219 2.87 -10.10 22.35
N THR A 220 2.78 -9.08 23.20
CA THR A 220 1.60 -8.21 23.26
C THR A 220 1.63 -7.12 22.19
N GLU A 221 0.46 -6.51 21.90
CA GLU A 221 0.38 -5.30 21.05
C GLU A 221 1.31 -4.18 21.58
N LYS A 222 1.38 -4.04 22.90
CA LYS A 222 2.17 -2.98 23.57
C LYS A 222 3.67 -3.20 23.42
N ASP A 223 4.14 -4.45 23.44
CA ASP A 223 5.56 -4.77 23.24
C ASP A 223 6.01 -4.36 21.84
N VAL A 224 5.21 -4.69 20.81
CA VAL A 224 5.49 -4.29 19.42
C VAL A 224 5.49 -2.77 19.28
N LEU A 225 4.45 -2.10 19.80
CA LEU A 225 4.32 -0.64 19.76
C LEU A 225 5.48 0.11 20.43
N ASN A 226 6.11 -0.53 21.42
CA ASN A 226 7.26 0.01 22.16
C ASN A 226 8.61 -0.41 21.60
N GLY A 227 8.64 -1.11 20.47
CA GLY A 227 9.87 -1.46 19.74
C GLY A 227 10.55 -2.76 20.19
N GLU A 228 9.96 -3.53 21.12
CA GLU A 228 10.55 -4.78 21.63
C GLU A 228 10.65 -5.86 20.52
N ALA A 229 9.85 -5.73 19.46
CA ALA A 229 9.89 -6.61 18.30
C ALA A 229 11.00 -6.27 17.28
N ASN A 230 11.86 -5.28 17.56
CA ASN A 230 12.97 -4.84 16.69
C ASN A 230 12.54 -4.49 15.25
N VAL A 231 11.32 -4.01 15.08
CA VAL A 231 10.78 -3.48 13.83
C VAL A 231 10.08 -2.15 14.09
N PRO A 232 10.03 -1.23 13.09
CA PRO A 232 9.18 -0.05 13.20
C PRO A 232 7.72 -0.47 13.41
N PRO A 233 7.03 0.08 14.42
CA PRO A 233 5.71 -0.39 14.83
C PRO A 233 4.58 -0.07 13.84
N GLY A 234 4.79 0.86 12.89
CA GLY A 234 3.86 1.08 11.79
C GLY A 234 4.05 0.03 10.69
N SER A 235 5.25 -0.10 10.16
CA SER A 235 5.54 -1.03 9.06
C SER A 235 5.53 -2.50 9.47
N LEU A 236 5.79 -2.80 10.74
CA LEU A 236 5.95 -4.16 11.28
C LEU A 236 7.01 -4.98 10.54
N ARG A 237 7.94 -4.30 9.85
CA ARG A 237 8.95 -4.92 8.98
C ARG A 237 10.28 -4.18 9.13
N LYS A 238 11.36 -4.93 9.36
CA LYS A 238 12.72 -4.36 9.41
C LYS A 238 13.04 -3.66 8.09
N GLY A 239 13.67 -2.48 8.17
CA GLY A 239 14.10 -1.73 7.00
C GLY A 239 12.96 -1.12 6.17
N ARG A 240 11.76 -0.97 6.75
CA ARG A 240 10.57 -0.41 6.11
C ARG A 240 9.86 0.59 7.03
N LEU A 241 9.18 1.59 6.47
CA LEU A 241 8.36 2.54 7.23
C LEU A 241 6.94 2.65 6.66
N LEU A 242 5.94 2.70 7.53
CA LEU A 242 4.55 2.98 7.16
C LEU A 242 4.22 4.44 7.48
N ALA A 243 3.84 5.19 6.45
CA ALA A 243 3.29 6.52 6.57
C ALA A 243 1.75 6.46 6.52
N VAL A 244 1.08 7.22 7.38
CA VAL A 244 -0.38 7.36 7.41
C VAL A 244 -0.74 8.82 7.16
N GLN A 245 -1.34 9.08 6.01
CA GLN A 245 -1.76 10.41 5.61
C GLN A 245 -3.15 10.73 6.15
N ILE A 246 -3.28 11.91 6.77
CA ILE A 246 -4.49 12.43 7.38
C ILE A 246 -4.87 13.77 6.74
N ALA A 247 -6.17 14.07 6.71
CA ALA A 247 -6.74 15.27 6.13
C ALA A 247 -8.05 15.65 6.85
N LYS A 248 -8.54 16.88 6.63
CA LYS A 248 -9.85 17.32 7.12
C LYS A 248 -11.01 16.70 6.33
N ASN A 249 -12.19 16.64 6.95
CA ASN A 249 -13.42 16.33 6.22
C ASN A 249 -13.79 17.48 5.24
N LYS A 250 -14.50 17.14 4.16
CA LYS A 250 -14.94 18.12 3.15
C LYS A 250 -15.87 19.18 3.75
N GLU A 251 -16.81 18.75 4.59
CA GLU A 251 -17.86 19.60 5.18
C GLU A 251 -17.38 20.50 6.33
N THR A 252 -16.15 20.31 6.82
CA THR A 252 -15.53 21.18 7.82
C THR A 252 -15.29 22.56 7.21
N ASP A 253 -15.90 23.61 7.80
CA ASP A 253 -15.81 25.00 7.32
C ASP A 253 -14.33 25.41 7.20
N GLU A 254 -13.95 25.85 6.01
CA GLU A 254 -12.58 26.27 5.67
C GLU A 254 -12.12 27.53 6.41
N ARG A 255 -13.06 28.29 6.99
CA ARG A 255 -12.77 29.49 7.78
C ARG A 255 -12.64 29.21 9.27
N ASP A 256 -13.05 28.03 9.73
CA ASP A 256 -12.94 27.62 11.13
C ASP A 256 -11.63 26.85 11.34
N GLU A 257 -10.54 27.58 11.58
CA GLU A 257 -9.22 27.00 11.81
C GLU A 257 -9.21 25.99 12.96
N LYS A 258 -10.04 26.19 13.98
CA LYS A 258 -10.11 25.29 15.13
C LYS A 258 -10.77 23.97 14.73
N ALA A 259 -11.91 24.01 14.03
CA ALA A 259 -12.56 22.80 13.54
C ALA A 259 -11.65 22.02 12.57
N ILE A 260 -10.90 22.73 11.72
CA ILE A 260 -9.90 22.12 10.85
C ILE A 260 -8.83 21.41 11.68
N ALA A 261 -8.23 22.07 12.67
CA ALA A 261 -7.23 21.44 13.54
C ALA A 261 -7.80 20.24 14.31
N ASP A 262 -9.04 20.34 14.79
CA ASP A 262 -9.74 19.26 15.50
C ASP A 262 -9.90 18.01 14.62
N ASP A 263 -10.15 18.16 13.31
CA ASP A 263 -10.19 17.03 12.37
C ASP A 263 -8.83 16.29 12.34
N TYR A 264 -7.73 17.01 12.14
CA TYR A 264 -6.41 16.36 12.12
C TYR A 264 -6.09 15.72 13.47
N VAL A 265 -6.35 16.40 14.58
CA VAL A 265 -6.15 15.88 15.94
C VAL A 265 -7.00 14.62 16.18
N TYR A 266 -8.24 14.57 15.68
CA TYR A 266 -9.10 13.39 15.76
C TYR A 266 -8.45 12.18 15.07
N CYS A 267 -7.89 12.38 13.87
CA CYS A 267 -7.16 11.35 13.14
C CYS A 267 -5.89 10.92 13.88
N VAL A 268 -5.09 11.86 14.41
CA VAL A 268 -3.89 11.57 15.21
C VAL A 268 -4.22 10.65 16.37
N ARG A 269 -5.25 10.98 17.17
CA ARG A 269 -5.68 10.17 18.33
C ARG A 269 -5.97 8.71 18.01
N ARG A 270 -6.41 8.43 16.78
CA ARG A 270 -6.78 7.07 16.32
C ARG A 270 -5.64 6.34 15.64
N LEU A 271 -4.84 7.06 14.86
CA LEU A 271 -3.93 6.48 13.87
C LEU A 271 -2.46 6.57 14.27
N ALA A 272 -2.07 7.53 15.12
CA ALA A 272 -0.67 7.81 15.45
C ALA A 272 0.09 6.58 15.97
N ARG A 273 -0.57 5.74 16.78
CA ARG A 273 0.04 4.53 17.32
C ARG A 273 0.42 3.50 16.24
N TYR A 274 -0.26 3.51 15.10
CA TYR A 274 -0.04 2.55 14.02
C TYR A 274 0.79 3.11 12.86
N ALA A 275 1.32 4.33 12.98
CA ALA A 275 2.14 4.97 11.97
C ALA A 275 3.60 5.04 12.42
N ASP A 276 4.55 4.87 11.51
CA ASP A 276 5.93 5.34 11.75
C ASP A 276 6.03 6.84 11.45
N ILE A 277 5.27 7.28 10.44
CA ILE A 277 5.19 8.66 9.97
C ILE A 277 3.72 9.06 9.82
N LEU A 278 3.28 10.13 10.48
CA LEU A 278 2.02 10.81 10.19
C LEU A 278 2.26 11.88 9.13
N VAL A 279 1.39 11.94 8.12
CA VAL A 279 1.49 12.92 7.04
C VAL A 279 0.26 13.83 7.06
N VAL A 280 0.46 15.11 7.31
CA VAL A 280 -0.57 16.16 7.25
C VAL A 280 -0.72 16.60 5.79
N ASN A 281 -1.88 16.31 5.18
CA ASN A 281 -2.15 16.70 3.80
C ASN A 281 -2.89 18.04 3.72
N VAL A 282 -2.17 19.09 3.32
CA VAL A 282 -2.71 20.44 3.06
C VAL A 282 -2.70 20.80 1.57
N SER A 283 -2.54 19.82 0.67
CA SER A 283 -2.16 20.07 -0.73
C SER A 283 -3.10 19.50 -1.79
N SER A 284 -4.15 18.78 -1.39
CA SER A 284 -5.17 18.29 -2.33
C SER A 284 -5.84 19.45 -3.07
N PRO A 285 -5.81 19.49 -4.42
CA PRO A 285 -6.57 20.49 -5.19
C PRO A 285 -8.07 20.21 -5.25
N ASN A 286 -8.51 19.09 -4.69
CA ASN A 286 -9.85 18.53 -4.88
C ASN A 286 -10.79 18.76 -3.68
N THR A 287 -10.28 19.42 -2.65
CA THR A 287 -10.99 19.77 -1.42
C THR A 287 -10.96 21.29 -1.29
N PRO A 288 -12.11 21.99 -1.31
CA PRO A 288 -12.16 23.45 -1.15
C PRO A 288 -11.41 23.93 0.10
N GLY A 289 -10.76 25.09 -0.01
CA GLY A 289 -10.03 25.76 1.07
C GLY A 289 -8.76 25.07 1.55
N LEU A 290 -8.49 23.81 1.15
CA LEU A 290 -7.41 23.03 1.77
C LEU A 290 -6.03 23.60 1.49
N ARG A 291 -5.79 24.12 0.28
CA ARG A 291 -4.50 24.71 -0.09
C ARG A 291 -4.25 26.07 0.55
N ASP A 292 -5.32 26.78 0.94
CA ASP A 292 -5.23 28.09 1.59
C ASP A 292 -4.63 27.96 3.00
N LEU A 293 -4.73 26.78 3.60
CA LEU A 293 -4.06 26.42 4.86
C LEU A 293 -2.53 26.45 4.77
N GLN A 294 -1.94 26.56 3.57
CA GLN A 294 -0.48 26.64 3.41
C GLN A 294 0.08 28.04 3.69
N ALA A 295 -0.78 29.03 3.99
CA ALA A 295 -0.32 30.31 4.54
C ALA A 295 0.39 30.09 5.88
N THR A 296 1.48 30.83 6.12
CA THR A 296 2.43 30.59 7.22
C THR A 296 1.77 30.38 8.58
N GLU A 297 0.90 31.30 8.99
CA GLU A 297 0.31 31.31 10.33
C GLU A 297 -0.74 30.21 10.56
N PRO A 298 -1.76 30.04 9.69
CA PRO A 298 -2.68 28.90 9.76
C PRO A 298 -1.95 27.55 9.71
N LEU A 299 -0.95 27.43 8.82
CA LEU A 299 -0.16 26.20 8.72
C LEU A 299 0.60 25.92 10.01
N THR A 300 1.24 26.93 10.59
CA THR A 300 1.98 26.79 11.85
C THR A 300 1.07 26.28 12.97
N ARG A 301 -0.10 26.91 13.16
CA ARG A 301 -1.06 26.50 14.20
C ARG A 301 -1.54 25.06 14.01
N LEU A 302 -1.92 24.70 12.78
CA LEU A 302 -2.37 23.36 12.44
C LEU A 302 -1.27 22.31 12.72
N LEU A 303 -0.06 22.56 12.22
CA LEU A 303 1.05 21.63 12.38
C LEU A 303 1.47 21.48 13.84
N SER A 304 1.49 22.57 14.62
CA SER A 304 1.76 22.50 16.06
C SER A 304 0.75 21.63 16.80
N ALA A 305 -0.55 21.80 16.51
CA ALA A 305 -1.61 20.98 17.11
C ALA A 305 -1.42 19.48 16.81
N VAL A 306 -1.02 19.14 15.58
CA VAL A 306 -0.74 17.75 15.17
C VAL A 306 0.51 17.22 15.88
N VAL A 307 1.60 17.98 15.94
CA VAL A 307 2.85 17.59 16.60
C VAL A 307 2.63 17.37 18.09
N ASP A 308 1.93 18.29 18.75
CA ASP A 308 1.60 18.20 20.18
C ASP A 308 0.74 16.97 20.48
N GLU A 309 -0.25 16.67 19.64
CA GLU A 309 -1.07 15.47 19.83
C GLU A 309 -0.30 14.19 19.52
N ALA A 310 0.55 14.18 18.48
CA ALA A 310 1.39 13.04 18.15
C ALA A 310 2.39 12.71 19.28
N ALA A 311 2.88 13.73 19.99
CA ALA A 311 3.75 13.57 21.16
C ALA A 311 3.06 12.85 22.34
N LYS A 312 1.73 12.88 22.42
CA LYS A 312 0.93 12.19 23.45
C LYS A 312 0.62 10.73 23.11
N THR A 313 1.11 10.22 21.99
CA THR A 313 0.86 8.84 21.56
C THR A 313 1.41 7.86 22.61
N ASP A 314 0.57 6.91 23.03
CA ASP A 314 0.92 5.83 23.97
C ASP A 314 1.89 4.81 23.34
N ARG A 315 3.15 5.24 23.18
CA ARG A 315 4.32 4.51 22.63
C ARG A 315 5.60 5.09 23.23
N LYS A 316 6.64 4.26 23.42
CA LYS A 316 7.98 4.74 23.82
C LYS A 316 8.56 5.79 22.86
N GLN A 317 8.34 5.61 21.56
CA GLN A 317 8.75 6.55 20.52
C GLN A 317 7.52 7.05 19.76
N ARG A 318 7.33 8.38 19.76
CA ARG A 318 6.28 9.03 18.98
C ARG A 318 6.50 8.79 17.48
N PRO A 319 5.42 8.74 16.67
CA PRO A 319 5.57 8.80 15.22
C PRO A 319 6.20 10.13 14.80
N LYS A 320 6.88 10.11 13.65
CA LYS A 320 7.37 11.32 12.99
C LYS A 320 6.21 12.03 12.32
N VAL A 321 6.25 13.36 12.23
CA VAL A 321 5.21 14.15 11.57
C VAL A 321 5.82 14.80 10.33
N MET A 322 5.12 14.68 9.20
CA MET A 322 5.47 15.36 7.95
C MET A 322 4.28 16.15 7.43
N VAL A 323 4.54 17.16 6.61
CA VAL A 323 3.51 17.89 5.86
C VAL A 323 3.67 17.64 4.35
N LYS A 324 2.58 17.40 3.64
CA LYS A 324 2.58 17.22 2.17
C LYS A 324 2.08 18.48 1.49
N VAL A 325 2.93 19.09 0.66
CA VAL A 325 2.73 20.44 0.11
C VAL A 325 2.39 20.42 -1.38
N SER A 326 1.68 21.45 -1.82
CA SER A 326 1.25 21.63 -3.20
C SER A 326 2.47 21.86 -4.10
N PRO A 327 2.53 21.27 -5.32
CA PRO A 327 3.54 21.66 -6.27
C PRO A 327 3.24 23.04 -6.86
N ASP A 328 2.02 23.57 -6.66
CA ASP A 328 1.54 24.80 -7.27
C ASP A 328 1.86 26.08 -6.48
N GLU A 329 2.26 25.92 -5.21
CA GLU A 329 2.76 27.01 -4.37
C GLU A 329 4.30 27.07 -4.55
N ASP A 330 4.71 27.63 -5.68
CA ASP A 330 6.11 27.65 -6.12
C ASP A 330 6.72 29.05 -6.21
N GLU A 331 6.03 30.08 -5.69
CA GLU A 331 6.63 31.39 -5.45
C GLU A 331 7.55 31.32 -4.23
N ASP A 332 8.70 32.02 -4.28
CA ASP A 332 9.72 31.97 -3.22
C ASP A 332 9.15 32.34 -1.84
N THR A 333 8.30 33.37 -1.77
CA THR A 333 7.67 33.84 -0.52
C THR A 333 6.71 32.83 0.08
N GLN A 334 5.94 32.12 -0.75
CA GLN A 334 5.05 31.04 -0.30
C GLN A 334 5.87 29.87 0.27
N MET A 335 6.93 29.48 -0.45
CA MET A 335 7.82 28.40 -0.02
C MET A 335 8.54 28.74 1.30
N GLU A 336 9.02 29.98 1.44
CA GLU A 336 9.63 30.48 2.68
C GLU A 336 8.64 30.40 3.85
N GLY A 337 7.40 30.82 3.65
CA GLY A 337 6.36 30.72 4.67
C GLY A 337 6.04 29.28 5.11
N ILE A 338 6.00 28.35 4.15
CA ILE A 338 5.82 26.92 4.45
C ILE A 338 7.02 26.37 5.25
N VAL A 339 8.25 26.72 4.86
CA VAL A 339 9.46 26.30 5.56
C VAL A 339 9.53 26.87 6.97
N GLU A 340 9.13 28.14 7.15
CA GLU A 340 9.00 28.76 8.47
C GLU A 340 8.02 27.97 9.35
N ALA A 341 6.84 27.64 8.82
CA ALA A 341 5.83 26.87 9.56
C ALA A 341 6.33 25.47 9.93
N VAL A 342 7.07 24.79 9.05
CA VAL A 342 7.69 23.47 9.32
C VAL A 342 8.70 23.52 10.46
N HIS A 343 9.47 24.60 10.55
CA HIS A 343 10.41 24.77 11.66
C HIS A 343 9.72 25.16 12.96
N ARG A 344 8.81 26.16 12.92
CA ARG A 344 8.09 26.66 14.11
C ARG A 344 7.19 25.62 14.77
N SER A 345 6.61 24.72 13.99
CA SER A 345 5.71 23.67 14.50
C SER A 345 6.42 22.41 15.01
N GLY A 346 7.73 22.26 14.75
CA GLY A 346 8.46 21.05 15.14
C GLY A 346 8.21 19.83 14.24
N VAL A 347 7.58 20.01 13.07
CA VAL A 347 7.42 18.96 12.05
C VAL A 347 8.77 18.36 11.64
N ASP A 348 8.85 17.05 11.51
CA ASP A 348 10.12 16.34 11.26
C ASP A 348 10.55 16.42 9.78
N GLY A 349 9.62 16.58 8.83
CA GLY A 349 9.94 16.65 7.40
C GLY A 349 8.82 17.13 6.48
N VAL A 350 9.10 17.20 5.19
CA VAL A 350 8.18 17.68 4.15
C VAL A 350 8.09 16.65 3.02
N ILE A 351 6.88 16.38 2.55
CA ILE A 351 6.65 15.69 1.28
C ILE A 351 6.44 16.76 0.21
N VAL A 352 7.44 16.95 -0.64
CA VAL A 352 7.44 17.94 -1.72
C VAL A 352 6.70 17.38 -2.92
N GLY A 353 5.55 17.98 -3.19
CA GLY A 353 4.71 17.66 -4.32
C GLY A 353 3.38 17.01 -3.95
N ASN A 354 2.44 17.15 -4.88
CA ASN A 354 1.16 16.50 -4.97
C ASN A 354 0.77 16.58 -6.46
N THR A 355 -0.48 16.36 -6.82
CA THR A 355 -0.97 16.62 -8.17
C THR A 355 -1.04 18.13 -8.48
N THR A 356 -0.88 18.50 -9.75
CA THR A 356 -0.88 19.90 -10.22
C THR A 356 -2.21 20.30 -10.86
N LYS A 357 -2.70 21.53 -10.62
CA LYS A 357 -3.80 22.11 -11.41
C LYS A 357 -3.33 22.68 -12.75
N ARG A 358 -2.04 22.95 -12.90
CA ARG A 358 -1.42 23.44 -14.13
C ARG A 358 -1.55 22.40 -15.26
N ARG A 359 -1.67 22.88 -16.49
CA ARG A 359 -1.85 22.08 -17.73
C ARG A 359 -0.94 22.54 -18.85
N ASP A 360 -0.37 23.73 -18.74
CA ASP A 360 0.75 24.21 -19.53
C ASP A 360 1.95 23.26 -19.38
N GLY A 361 2.59 22.94 -20.51
CA GLY A 361 3.78 22.09 -20.54
C GLY A 361 3.59 20.62 -20.19
N VAL A 362 2.36 20.15 -19.91
CA VAL A 362 2.13 18.73 -19.56
C VAL A 362 2.09 17.80 -20.77
N VAL A 363 1.86 18.35 -21.97
CA VAL A 363 1.89 17.63 -23.25
C VAL A 363 3.24 17.91 -23.90
N PRO A 364 4.16 16.91 -23.99
CA PRO A 364 5.43 17.08 -24.67
C PRO A 364 5.24 17.40 -26.15
N GLU A 365 6.22 18.12 -26.72
CA GLU A 365 6.23 18.44 -28.15
C GLU A 365 6.19 17.16 -29.00
N GLY A 366 5.38 17.17 -30.06
CA GLY A 366 5.22 16.03 -30.97
C GLY A 366 4.22 14.97 -30.53
N ILE A 367 3.70 14.99 -29.29
CA ILE A 367 2.66 14.06 -28.85
C ILE A 367 1.28 14.57 -29.26
N LYS A 368 0.56 13.79 -30.08
CA LYS A 368 -0.83 14.06 -30.46
C LYS A 368 -1.78 13.29 -29.56
N LEU A 369 -2.60 14.01 -28.80
CA LEU A 369 -3.65 13.41 -27.99
C LEU A 369 -4.88 13.07 -28.84
N THR A 370 -5.57 11.99 -28.49
CA THR A 370 -6.92 11.73 -29.01
C THR A 370 -7.92 12.77 -28.46
N ALA A 371 -9.07 12.94 -29.11
CA ALA A 371 -10.12 13.85 -28.63
C ALA A 371 -10.58 13.51 -27.18
N GLN A 372 -10.66 12.22 -26.86
CA GLN A 372 -11.00 11.77 -25.51
C GLN A 372 -9.89 12.09 -24.49
N GLU A 373 -8.63 11.92 -24.88
CA GLU A 373 -7.49 12.25 -24.00
C GLU A 373 -7.36 13.76 -23.77
N GLN A 374 -7.63 14.57 -24.79
CA GLN A 374 -7.70 16.02 -24.64
C GLN A 374 -8.83 16.40 -23.69
N LYS A 375 -10.02 15.81 -23.84
CA LYS A 375 -11.13 16.01 -22.88
C LYS A 375 -10.72 15.62 -21.46
N ASN A 376 -10.14 14.42 -21.30
CA ASN A 376 -9.68 13.92 -20.00
C ASN A 376 -8.64 14.83 -19.34
N LEU A 377 -7.72 15.40 -20.12
CA LEU A 377 -6.70 16.31 -19.63
C LEU A 377 -7.30 17.63 -19.12
N MET A 378 -8.37 18.09 -19.75
CA MET A 378 -9.09 19.31 -19.40
C MET A 378 -10.11 19.14 -18.27
N GLU A 379 -10.31 17.92 -17.76
CA GLU A 379 -11.17 17.68 -16.60
C GLU A 379 -10.65 18.44 -15.36
N THR A 380 -11.59 18.93 -14.55
CA THR A 380 -11.28 19.52 -13.24
C THR A 380 -10.56 18.50 -12.37
N GLY A 381 -9.53 18.95 -11.67
CA GLY A 381 -8.78 18.16 -10.69
C GLY A 381 -7.27 18.32 -10.83
N GLY A 382 -6.53 17.48 -10.13
CA GLY A 382 -5.08 17.44 -10.19
C GLY A 382 -4.56 16.47 -11.25
N TYR A 383 -3.61 16.91 -12.07
CA TYR A 383 -2.82 16.06 -12.97
C TYR A 383 -1.67 15.40 -12.22
N SER A 384 -1.39 14.14 -12.59
CA SER A 384 -0.24 13.34 -12.17
C SER A 384 0.33 12.61 -13.37
N GLY A 385 1.64 12.50 -13.47
CA GLY A 385 2.28 11.78 -14.57
C GLY A 385 3.74 12.18 -14.77
N PRO A 386 4.43 11.55 -15.72
CA PRO A 386 5.85 11.81 -16.03
C PRO A 386 6.18 13.28 -16.25
N ALA A 387 5.26 14.05 -16.85
CA ALA A 387 5.47 15.47 -17.13
C ALA A 387 5.70 16.33 -15.87
N MET A 388 5.40 15.83 -14.67
CA MET A 388 5.66 16.54 -13.41
C MET A 388 7.12 16.47 -12.94
N TYR A 389 7.93 15.58 -13.52
CA TYR A 389 9.25 15.26 -12.99
C TYR A 389 10.19 16.47 -12.89
N SER A 390 10.32 17.25 -13.97
CA SER A 390 11.23 18.40 -14.01
C SER A 390 10.92 19.42 -12.92
N ARG A 391 9.63 19.74 -12.75
CA ARG A 391 9.16 20.65 -11.71
C ARG A 391 9.34 20.08 -10.30
N THR A 392 9.08 18.78 -10.12
CA THR A 392 9.30 18.11 -8.84
C THR A 392 10.77 18.18 -8.43
N LEU A 393 11.69 17.96 -9.38
CA LEU A 393 13.12 18.06 -9.16
C LEU A 393 13.56 19.48 -8.77
N ASP A 394 13.05 20.51 -9.45
CA ASP A 394 13.32 21.91 -9.12
C ASP A 394 12.82 22.25 -7.71
N LEU A 395 11.57 21.91 -7.39
CA LEU A 395 10.98 22.16 -6.08
C LEU A 395 11.77 21.49 -4.96
N VAL A 396 12.22 20.24 -5.15
CA VAL A 396 13.04 19.53 -4.15
C VAL A 396 14.33 20.30 -3.86
N ARG A 397 15.03 20.79 -4.89
CA ARG A 397 16.26 21.59 -4.72
C ARG A 397 15.98 22.88 -3.93
N ARG A 398 14.90 23.57 -4.28
CA ARG A 398 14.52 24.84 -3.63
C ARG A 398 14.11 24.61 -2.17
N TYR A 399 13.28 23.61 -1.89
CA TYR A 399 12.91 23.22 -0.52
C TYR A 399 14.14 22.79 0.30
N ARG A 400 15.05 21.97 -0.25
CA ARG A 400 16.30 21.57 0.43
C ARG A 400 17.12 22.80 0.82
N LYS A 401 17.34 23.72 -0.13
CA LYS A 401 18.09 24.97 0.11
C LYS A 401 17.45 25.83 1.21
N LEU A 402 16.12 26.00 1.18
CA LEU A 402 15.40 26.78 2.18
C LEU A 402 15.42 26.10 3.56
N LEU A 403 15.18 24.79 3.62
CA LEU A 403 15.17 24.04 4.89
C LEU A 403 16.54 24.02 5.59
N ASP A 404 17.64 24.09 4.84
CA ASP A 404 19.02 24.21 5.35
C ASP A 404 19.48 25.66 5.62
N SER A 405 18.68 26.65 5.24
CA SER A 405 19.05 28.06 5.43
C SER A 405 19.28 28.37 6.90
N ARG A 406 20.34 29.12 7.21
CA ARG A 406 20.66 29.56 8.58
C ARG A 406 19.53 30.38 9.22
N SER A 407 18.72 31.06 8.41
CA SER A 407 17.55 31.82 8.89
C SER A 407 16.51 30.94 9.55
N PHE A 408 16.45 29.66 9.18
CA PHE A 408 15.53 28.67 9.74
C PHE A 408 16.24 27.55 10.50
N ALA A 409 17.57 27.52 10.50
CA ALA A 409 18.33 26.57 11.29
C ALA A 409 18.02 26.81 12.77
N ALA A 410 17.13 25.97 13.31
CA ALA A 410 16.96 25.84 14.75
C ALA A 410 18.33 25.56 15.37
N THR A 411 18.53 26.03 16.60
CA THR A 411 19.74 25.95 17.44
C THR A 411 20.73 24.85 17.03
N ALA A 412 22.03 25.19 17.00
CA ALA A 412 23.12 24.27 16.69
C ALA A 412 22.88 22.87 17.28
N GLY A 413 22.76 21.86 16.41
CA GLY A 413 22.45 20.47 16.78
C GLY A 413 21.03 19.99 16.43
N SER A 414 20.15 20.83 15.89
CA SER A 414 18.83 20.37 15.41
C SER A 414 18.97 19.41 14.22
N PRO A 415 18.24 18.28 14.19
CA PRO A 415 18.33 17.31 13.10
C PRO A 415 17.81 17.93 11.79
N GLN A 416 18.47 17.58 10.68
CA GLN A 416 18.06 18.02 9.35
C GLN A 416 16.64 17.52 9.03
N LYS A 417 15.80 18.41 8.48
CA LYS A 417 14.45 18.05 8.02
C LYS A 417 14.53 17.09 6.83
N VAL A 418 13.74 16.01 6.90
CA VAL A 418 13.65 14.98 5.85
C VAL A 418 12.75 15.44 4.72
N ILE A 419 13.12 15.12 3.48
CA ILE A 419 12.31 15.41 2.29
C ILE A 419 11.91 14.11 1.61
N PHE A 420 10.61 13.90 1.38
CA PHE A 420 10.13 12.91 0.42
C PHE A 420 9.68 13.64 -0.84
N ALA A 421 10.07 13.17 -2.01
CA ALA A 421 9.67 13.78 -3.28
C ALA A 421 8.61 12.93 -3.97
N THR A 422 7.54 13.54 -4.45
CA THR A 422 6.47 12.84 -5.17
C THR A 422 6.05 13.63 -6.41
N GLY A 423 6.11 12.99 -7.58
CA GLY A 423 5.70 13.61 -8.84
C GLY A 423 6.55 13.17 -10.03
N GLY A 424 5.96 12.42 -10.95
CA GLY A 424 6.57 12.11 -12.25
C GLY A 424 7.81 11.20 -12.25
N ILE A 425 8.22 10.65 -11.11
CA ILE A 425 9.36 9.72 -11.03
C ILE A 425 8.95 8.36 -11.61
N THR A 426 9.65 7.92 -12.65
CA THR A 426 9.30 6.70 -13.43
C THR A 426 10.43 5.66 -13.53
N ASN A 427 11.67 6.07 -13.28
CA ASN A 427 12.87 5.26 -13.47
C ASN A 427 13.95 5.58 -12.42
N GLY A 428 15.00 4.77 -12.37
CA GLY A 428 16.10 4.87 -11.40
C GLY A 428 16.97 6.10 -11.58
N GLU A 429 17.15 6.61 -12.81
CA GLU A 429 17.87 7.85 -13.05
C GLU A 429 17.15 9.05 -12.43
N GLN A 430 15.85 9.15 -12.66
CA GLN A 430 15.01 10.18 -12.08
C GLN A 430 14.98 10.10 -10.56
N ALA A 431 14.88 8.89 -10.00
CA ALA A 431 14.99 8.68 -8.56
C ALA A 431 16.35 9.17 -8.03
N ARG A 432 17.46 8.82 -8.69
CA ARG A 432 18.81 9.25 -8.29
C ARG A 432 18.94 10.76 -8.28
N ASN A 433 18.48 11.42 -9.34
CA ASN A 433 18.53 12.87 -9.47
C ASN A 433 17.74 13.58 -8.36
N ILE A 434 16.58 13.03 -7.98
CA ILE A 434 15.76 13.52 -6.87
C ILE A 434 16.47 13.34 -5.52
N LEU A 435 17.12 12.19 -5.29
CA LEU A 435 17.89 11.95 -4.09
C LEU A 435 19.09 12.90 -3.99
N ASN A 436 19.82 13.07 -5.10
CA ASN A 436 20.94 14.00 -5.21
C ASN A 436 20.50 15.47 -5.04
N ALA A 437 19.24 15.80 -5.36
CA ALA A 437 18.67 17.12 -5.12
C ALA A 437 18.35 17.41 -3.65
N GLY A 438 18.44 16.41 -2.77
CA GLY A 438 18.26 16.54 -1.32
C GLY A 438 17.05 15.82 -0.75
N ALA A 439 16.33 15.03 -1.55
CA ALA A 439 15.30 14.13 -1.02
C ALA A 439 15.93 12.89 -0.38
N SER A 440 15.32 12.39 0.69
CA SER A 440 15.67 11.09 1.29
C SER A 440 14.92 9.94 0.65
N VAL A 441 13.75 10.20 0.04
CA VAL A 441 12.87 9.19 -0.55
C VAL A 441 12.24 9.70 -1.85
N ALA A 442 12.20 8.84 -2.86
CA ALA A 442 11.47 9.02 -4.10
C ALA A 442 10.16 8.23 -4.07
N MET A 443 9.03 8.93 -4.03
CA MET A 443 7.69 8.35 -3.95
C MET A 443 7.07 8.19 -5.34
N ILE A 444 6.45 7.04 -5.61
CA ILE A 444 5.79 6.73 -6.88
C ILE A 444 4.29 6.46 -6.71
N TYR A 445 3.53 6.78 -7.76
CA TYR A 445 2.12 6.40 -7.91
C TYR A 445 1.84 6.08 -9.37
N THR A 446 1.82 7.09 -10.24
CA THR A 446 1.40 6.95 -11.64
C THR A 446 2.32 6.01 -12.44
N ALA A 447 3.62 6.02 -12.12
CA ALA A 447 4.56 5.06 -12.71
C ALA A 447 4.14 3.60 -12.45
N MET A 448 3.54 3.30 -11.30
CA MET A 448 3.06 1.96 -10.96
C MET A 448 1.72 1.62 -11.62
N THR A 449 0.83 2.60 -11.80
CA THR A 449 -0.45 2.36 -12.49
C THR A 449 -0.24 2.01 -13.97
N TYR A 450 0.78 2.59 -14.61
CA TYR A 450 1.15 2.28 -15.99
C TYR A 450 2.16 1.12 -16.09
N GLY A 451 3.13 1.05 -15.17
CA GLY A 451 4.24 0.09 -15.19
C GLY A 451 4.01 -1.22 -14.45
N GLY A 452 2.92 -1.33 -13.68
CA GLY A 452 2.51 -2.54 -12.97
C GLY A 452 3.33 -2.87 -11.71
N ALA A 453 3.10 -4.06 -11.16
CA ALA A 453 3.64 -4.51 -9.87
C ALA A 453 5.18 -4.54 -9.79
N GLY A 454 5.86 -4.68 -10.93
CA GLY A 454 7.32 -4.69 -11.02
C GLY A 454 8.01 -3.32 -11.02
N THR A 455 7.26 -2.23 -10.87
CA THR A 455 7.80 -0.88 -11.03
C THR A 455 8.85 -0.53 -9.98
N VAL A 456 8.62 -0.86 -8.69
CA VAL A 456 9.57 -0.58 -7.61
C VAL A 456 10.87 -1.37 -7.80
N THR A 457 10.78 -2.68 -8.01
CA THR A 457 11.93 -3.56 -8.28
C THR A 457 12.76 -3.05 -9.47
N ARG A 458 12.11 -2.60 -10.54
CA ARG A 458 12.80 -2.02 -11.70
C ARG A 458 13.61 -0.76 -11.33
N ILE A 459 12.96 0.20 -10.67
CA ILE A 459 13.62 1.47 -10.27
C ILE A 459 14.81 1.18 -9.35
N LYS A 460 14.68 0.24 -8.40
CA LYS A 460 15.77 -0.17 -7.52
C LYS A 460 16.95 -0.79 -8.27
N ARG A 461 16.70 -1.63 -9.27
CA ARG A 461 17.76 -2.19 -10.14
C ARG A 461 18.49 -1.09 -10.90
N GLU A 462 17.74 -0.22 -11.56
CA GLU A 462 18.29 0.92 -12.30
C GLU A 462 19.09 1.88 -11.39
N LEU A 463 18.66 2.06 -10.14
CA LEU A 463 19.40 2.80 -9.11
C LEU A 463 20.75 2.15 -8.81
N LYS A 464 20.72 0.85 -8.48
CA LYS A 464 21.89 0.05 -8.12
C LYS A 464 22.90 -0.05 -9.27
N ASP A 465 22.43 -0.31 -10.47
CA ASP A 465 23.29 -0.50 -11.65
C ASP A 465 23.90 0.83 -12.12
N GLY A 466 23.14 1.93 -12.07
CA GLY A 466 23.65 3.25 -12.45
C GLY A 466 24.59 3.90 -11.43
N GLY A 467 24.87 3.25 -10.30
CA GLY A 467 25.93 3.67 -9.34
C GLY A 467 27.31 3.04 -9.64
N LYS A 468 27.42 2.20 -10.67
CA LYS A 468 28.63 1.43 -11.01
C LYS A 468 29.48 2.01 -12.15
N ASN A 469 29.22 3.24 -12.58
CA ASN A 469 29.96 3.91 -13.66
C ASN A 469 30.99 4.89 -13.14
#